data_AF-A0AAU4GF75-F1
#
_entry.id   AF-A0AAU4GF75-F1
#
_cell.length_a   1.000
_cell.length_b   1.000
_cell.length_c   1.000
_cell.angle_alpha   90.00
_cell.angle_beta   90.00
_cell.angle_gamma   90.00
#
_symmetry.space_group_name_H-M   'P 1'
#
loop_
_entity.id
_entity.type
_entity.pdbx_description
1 polymer ?
#
loop_
_entity_poly.entity_id
_entity_poly.type
_entity_poly.pdbx_seq_one_letter_code
_entity_poly.pdbx_strand_id
1 'polypeptide(L)'
;MASDTVSLPLGFDVPEGWTPLEPAEAGAPGVVFVAVHREPGADFTPNITLGVRQRPDATPMPDIAEEAVERLGRTMALLDVVSRQELGDATAPGVTQVLRMRTGEGQDLVQTQVHLSVPGPDGPVDRVVLELVFTAAPEAAHRLTPDFRQFVASVRLRRKNPAGEGEPS
;
A
#
# COMPACT_ATOMS: atom_id res chain seq x y z
N MET A 1 23.58 0.88 16.31
CA MET A 1 22.35 0.09 16.13
C MET A 1 22.25 -0.22 14.66
N ALA A 2 22.56 -1.44 14.23
CA ALA A 2 22.41 -1.82 12.83
C ALA A 2 20.91 -1.85 12.53
N SER A 3 20.44 -1.01 11.61
CA SER A 3 19.08 -1.08 11.10
C SER A 3 18.98 -2.33 10.24
N ASP A 4 18.39 -3.40 10.75
CA ASP A 4 18.09 -4.59 9.95
C ASP A 4 17.09 -4.19 8.87
N THR A 5 17.63 -3.93 7.69
CA THR A 5 16.87 -3.45 6.54
C THR A 5 16.44 -4.67 5.76
N VAL A 6 15.17 -5.07 5.87
CA VAL A 6 14.63 -6.19 5.08
C VAL A 6 14.48 -5.73 3.63
N SER A 7 15.30 -6.28 2.73
CA SER A 7 15.15 -6.09 1.29
C SER A 7 14.19 -7.13 0.73
N LEU A 8 12.96 -6.71 0.40
CA LEU A 8 12.00 -7.54 -0.32
C LEU A 8 12.11 -7.25 -1.82
N PRO A 9 12.49 -8.22 -2.66
CA PRO A 9 12.46 -8.05 -4.11
C PRO A 9 11.01 -8.05 -4.61
N LEU A 10 10.35 -6.89 -4.57
CA LEU A 10 8.97 -6.72 -5.01
C LEU A 10 8.90 -6.51 -6.53
N GLY A 11 7.92 -7.15 -7.17
CA GLY A 11 7.54 -6.87 -8.55
C GLY A 11 6.06 -6.48 -8.62
N PHE A 12 5.73 -5.55 -9.48
CA PHE A 12 4.37 -5.11 -9.77
C PHE A 12 4.35 -4.41 -11.12
N ASP A 13 3.16 -4.26 -11.68
CA ASP A 13 2.93 -3.64 -12.97
C ASP A 13 2.16 -2.33 -12.74
N VAL A 14 2.69 -1.23 -13.30
CA VAL A 14 2.07 0.10 -13.18
C VAL A 14 0.92 0.18 -14.19
N PRO A 15 -0.31 0.52 -13.78
CA PRO A 15 -1.42 0.58 -14.72
C PRO A 15 -1.21 1.67 -15.79
N GLU A 16 -1.86 1.49 -16.94
CA GLU A 16 -1.79 2.47 -18.04
C GLU A 16 -2.30 3.85 -17.59
N GLY A 17 -1.67 4.93 -18.04
CA GLY A 17 -2.02 6.30 -17.65
C GLY A 17 -1.44 6.77 -16.30
N TRP A 18 -0.83 5.87 -15.53
CA TRP A 18 -0.15 6.21 -14.28
C TRP A 18 1.33 6.52 -14.51
N THR A 19 1.80 7.59 -13.87
CA THR A 19 3.21 8.02 -13.94
C THR A 19 3.89 7.80 -12.59
N PRO A 20 4.91 6.95 -12.50
CA PRO A 20 5.73 6.82 -11.29
C PRO A 20 6.42 8.14 -10.92
N LEU A 21 6.56 8.40 -9.62
CA LEU A 21 7.39 9.49 -9.10
C LEU A 21 8.41 8.94 -8.11
N GLU A 22 9.47 9.69 -7.85
CA GLU A 22 10.39 9.36 -6.76
C GLU A 22 9.67 9.56 -5.41
N PRO A 23 9.71 8.60 -4.47
CA PRO A 23 9.04 8.72 -3.17
C PRO A 23 9.39 10.01 -2.38
N ALA A 24 10.63 10.48 -2.53
CA ALA A 24 11.10 11.72 -1.92
C ALA A 24 10.36 12.96 -2.46
N GLU A 25 9.95 12.95 -3.73
CA GLU A 25 9.20 14.03 -4.38
C GLU A 25 7.72 14.03 -3.98
N ALA A 26 7.18 12.87 -3.56
CA ALA A 26 5.79 12.72 -3.16
C ALA A 26 5.51 13.05 -1.69
N GLY A 27 6.53 13.34 -0.88
CA GLY A 27 6.37 13.78 0.51
C GLY A 27 5.76 12.72 1.43
N ALA A 28 5.92 11.43 1.13
CA ALA A 28 5.32 10.33 1.88
C ALA A 28 6.41 9.46 2.57
N PRO A 29 6.75 9.72 3.84
CA PRO A 29 7.73 8.92 4.56
C PRO A 29 7.26 7.46 4.71
N GLY A 30 8.14 6.50 4.41
CA GLY A 30 7.84 5.07 4.54
C GLY A 30 7.13 4.43 3.34
N VAL A 31 6.90 5.18 2.25
CA VAL A 31 6.51 4.59 0.97
C VAL A 31 7.75 4.21 0.16
N VAL A 32 7.69 3.07 -0.52
CA VAL A 32 8.75 2.59 -1.41
C VAL A 32 8.42 2.81 -2.88
N PHE A 33 7.16 3.12 -3.18
CA PHE A 33 6.71 3.46 -4.53
C PHE A 33 5.51 4.40 -4.48
N VAL A 34 5.45 5.28 -5.47
CA VAL A 34 4.34 6.21 -5.71
C VAL A 34 4.11 6.33 -7.21
N ALA A 35 2.84 6.37 -7.61
CA ALA A 35 2.43 6.73 -8.96
C ALA A 35 1.23 7.67 -8.90
N VAL A 36 1.14 8.54 -9.90
CA VAL A 36 0.06 9.53 -10.00
C VAL A 36 -0.64 9.43 -11.34
N HIS A 37 -1.94 9.72 -11.36
CA HIS A 37 -2.74 9.82 -12.57
C HIS A 37 -3.16 11.28 -12.77
N ARG A 38 -2.43 12.03 -13.61
CA ARG A 38 -2.65 13.47 -13.79
C ARG A 38 -3.79 13.71 -14.78
N GLU A 39 -4.83 14.40 -14.31
CA GLU A 39 -5.92 14.89 -15.16
C GLU A 39 -5.86 16.42 -15.23
N PRO A 40 -5.92 17.02 -16.43
CA PRO A 40 -5.96 18.47 -16.56
C PRO A 40 -7.15 19.08 -15.81
N GLY A 41 -6.88 20.05 -14.94
CA GLY A 41 -7.91 20.80 -14.21
C GLY A 41 -8.52 20.07 -13.01
N ALA A 42 -7.96 18.93 -12.58
CA ALA A 42 -8.39 18.28 -11.35
C ALA A 42 -7.78 18.96 -10.11
N ASP A 43 -8.62 19.23 -9.10
CA ASP A 43 -8.21 19.85 -7.83
C ASP A 43 -7.32 18.92 -6.99
N PHE A 44 -7.52 17.60 -7.15
CA PHE A 44 -6.69 16.57 -6.55
C PHE A 44 -6.07 15.70 -7.64
N THR A 45 -4.80 15.34 -7.47
CA THR A 45 -4.13 14.34 -8.33
C THR A 45 -4.26 12.95 -7.70
N PRO A 46 -5.04 12.02 -8.29
CA PRO A 46 -5.10 10.64 -7.85
C PRO A 46 -3.71 10.02 -7.73
N ASN A 47 -3.48 9.28 -6.65
CA ASN A 47 -2.20 8.64 -6.38
C ASN A 47 -2.38 7.20 -5.87
N ILE A 48 -1.42 6.36 -6.24
CA ILE A 48 -1.20 5.02 -5.67
C ILE A 48 0.11 5.09 -4.90
N THR A 49 0.14 4.58 -3.68
CA THR A 49 1.36 4.35 -2.92
C THR A 49 1.48 2.89 -2.51
N LEU A 50 2.72 2.43 -2.39
CA LEU A 50 3.07 1.16 -1.80
C LEU A 50 4.09 1.44 -0.69
N GLY A 51 3.72 1.11 0.54
CA GLY A 51 4.57 1.14 1.72
C GLY A 51 4.94 -0.26 2.19
N VAL A 52 6.06 -0.34 2.91
CA VAL A 52 6.56 -1.57 3.53
C VAL A 52 6.82 -1.29 4.99
N ARG A 53 6.17 -2.05 5.89
CA ARG A 53 6.36 -1.92 7.34
C ARG A 53 6.77 -3.25 7.94
N GLN A 54 7.87 -3.29 8.67
CA GLN A 54 8.17 -4.41 9.55
C GLN A 54 7.17 -4.44 10.70
N ARG A 55 6.67 -5.63 11.02
CA ARG A 55 5.81 -5.88 12.18
C ARG A 55 6.42 -7.02 12.99
N PRO A 56 7.08 -6.72 14.12
CA PRO A 56 7.70 -7.71 14.99
C PRO A 56 6.69 -8.37 15.96
N ASP A 57 5.39 -8.18 15.71
CA ASP A 57 4.30 -8.61 16.58
C ASP A 57 3.25 -9.44 15.83
N ALA A 58 2.37 -10.10 16.59
CA ALA A 58 1.28 -10.91 16.08
C ALA A 58 -0.04 -10.12 15.90
N THR A 59 0.01 -8.78 15.85
CA THR A 59 -1.17 -7.91 15.77
C THR A 59 -2.08 -8.31 14.59
N PRO A 60 -3.38 -8.58 14.79
CA PRO A 60 -4.28 -8.94 13.70
C PRO A 60 -4.34 -7.88 12.58
N MET A 61 -4.57 -8.31 11.33
CA MET A 61 -4.69 -7.39 10.20
C MET A 61 -5.78 -6.33 10.37
N PRO A 62 -6.97 -6.62 10.95
CA PRO A 62 -7.97 -5.60 11.25
C PRO A 62 -7.46 -4.49 12.17
N ASP A 63 -6.66 -4.83 13.18
CA ASP A 63 -6.10 -3.86 14.13
C ASP A 63 -5.02 -2.99 13.46
N ILE A 64 -4.21 -3.57 12.57
CA ILE A 64 -3.26 -2.81 11.74
C ILE A 64 -4.00 -1.81 10.83
N ALA A 65 -5.17 -2.19 10.30
CA ALA A 65 -6.04 -1.31 9.52
C ALA A 65 -6.59 -0.16 10.39
N GLU A 66 -6.93 -0.44 11.65
CA GLU A 66 -7.40 0.56 12.61
C GLU A 66 -6.30 1.56 12.97
N GLU A 67 -5.07 1.10 13.24
CA GLU A 67 -3.93 1.99 13.47
C GLU A 67 -3.68 2.94 12.27
N ALA A 68 -3.91 2.47 11.04
CA ALA A 68 -3.82 3.31 9.85
C ALA A 68 -4.90 4.39 9.82
N VAL A 69 -6.14 4.04 10.20
CA VAL A 69 -7.28 4.96 10.35
C VAL A 69 -6.99 6.00 11.44
N GLU A 70 -6.55 5.59 12.62
CA GLU A 70 -6.21 6.50 13.72
C GLU A 70 -5.13 7.50 13.32
N ARG A 71 -4.07 7.01 12.67
CA ARG A 71 -2.98 7.87 12.19
C ARG A 71 -3.46 8.89 11.16
N LEU A 72 -4.32 8.50 10.24
CA LEU A 72 -4.87 9.38 9.23
C LEU A 72 -5.85 10.40 9.85
N GLY A 73 -6.66 9.96 10.81
CA GLY A 73 -7.61 10.79 11.56
C GLY A 73 -6.97 11.92 12.35
N ARG A 74 -5.67 11.85 12.67
CA ARG A 74 -4.92 12.96 13.29
C ARG A 74 -4.75 14.18 12.37
N THR A 75 -4.95 14.01 11.06
CA THR A 75 -4.69 15.05 10.05
C THR A 75 -5.91 15.45 9.24
N MET A 76 -6.93 14.58 9.15
CA MET A 76 -8.14 14.84 8.39
C MET A 76 -9.16 15.62 9.23
N ALA A 77 -9.95 16.49 8.59
CA ALA A 77 -11.05 17.19 9.24
C ALA A 77 -12.25 16.26 9.51
N LEU A 78 -12.49 15.32 8.59
CA LEU A 78 -13.46 14.23 8.75
C LEU A 78 -12.86 12.95 8.19
N LEU A 79 -13.18 11.82 8.81
CA LEU A 79 -12.77 10.50 8.35
C LEU A 79 -13.81 9.46 8.76
N ASP A 80 -14.31 8.71 7.78
CA ASP A 80 -15.25 7.61 7.97
C ASP A 80 -14.75 6.34 7.28
N VAL A 81 -14.76 5.22 8.01
CA VAL A 81 -14.56 3.89 7.42
C VAL A 81 -15.89 3.44 6.78
N VAL A 82 -15.94 3.39 5.45
CA VAL A 82 -17.15 3.02 4.70
C VAL A 82 -17.32 1.51 4.62
N SER A 83 -16.21 0.79 4.45
CA SER A 83 -16.21 -0.67 4.42
C SER A 83 -14.86 -1.22 4.83
N ARG A 84 -14.86 -2.42 5.42
CA ARG A 84 -13.68 -3.20 5.75
C ARG A 84 -13.98 -4.67 5.45
N GLN A 85 -13.02 -5.37 4.86
CA GLN A 85 -13.13 -6.78 4.53
C GLN A 85 -11.77 -7.45 4.74
N GLU A 86 -11.77 -8.59 5.43
CA GLU A 86 -10.58 -9.45 5.55
C GLU A 86 -10.36 -10.25 4.26
N LEU A 87 -9.08 -10.48 3.94
CA LEU A 87 -8.62 -11.14 2.72
C LEU A 87 -7.61 -12.23 3.08
N GLY A 88 -7.40 -13.16 2.16
CA GLY A 88 -6.39 -14.22 2.32
C GLY A 88 -6.80 -15.31 3.30
N ASP A 89 -5.82 -16.06 3.77
CA ASP A 89 -5.98 -17.15 4.74
C ASP A 89 -5.07 -16.94 5.95
N ALA A 90 -5.07 -17.91 6.88
CA ALA A 90 -4.27 -17.82 8.11
C ALA A 90 -2.75 -17.73 7.87
N THR A 91 -2.26 -18.12 6.69
CA THR A 91 -0.83 -18.11 6.34
C THR A 91 -0.40 -16.82 5.64
N ALA A 92 -1.34 -16.12 4.99
CA ALA A 92 -1.13 -14.84 4.33
C ALA A 92 -2.36 -13.94 4.52
N PRO A 93 -2.64 -13.47 5.75
CA PRO A 93 -3.81 -12.66 6.03
C PRO A 93 -3.67 -11.27 5.42
N GLY A 94 -4.80 -10.69 5.03
CA GLY A 94 -4.90 -9.35 4.51
C GLY A 94 -6.17 -8.64 4.97
N VAL A 95 -6.23 -7.33 4.75
CA VAL A 95 -7.44 -6.54 4.95
C VAL A 95 -7.52 -5.46 3.88
N THR A 96 -8.72 -5.25 3.34
CA THR A 96 -9.03 -4.09 2.51
C THR A 96 -10.01 -3.20 3.25
N GLN A 97 -9.85 -1.88 3.11
CA GLN A 97 -10.82 -0.92 3.62
C GLN A 97 -10.98 0.27 2.68
N VAL A 98 -12.19 0.82 2.65
CA VAL A 98 -12.51 2.05 1.91
C VAL A 98 -12.87 3.12 2.91
N LEU A 99 -12.19 4.26 2.81
CA LEU A 99 -12.36 5.42 3.68
C LEU A 99 -12.92 6.58 2.86
N ARG A 100 -13.81 7.36 3.49
CA ARG A 100 -14.17 8.71 3.03
C ARG A 100 -13.51 9.70 3.96
N MET A 101 -12.97 10.76 3.39
CA MET A 101 -12.15 11.72 4.11
C MET A 101 -12.47 13.13 3.64
N ARG A 102 -12.28 14.11 4.53
CA ARG A 102 -12.22 15.52 4.18
C ARG A 102 -10.93 16.13 4.69
N THR A 103 -10.19 16.82 3.82
CA THR A 103 -8.98 17.53 4.21
C THR A 103 -9.31 18.79 5.03
N GLY A 104 -8.32 19.40 5.68
CA GLY A 104 -8.50 20.66 6.41
C GLY A 104 -8.99 21.81 5.53
N GLU A 105 -8.65 21.77 4.24
CA GLU A 105 -9.05 22.72 3.20
C GLU A 105 -10.47 22.45 2.66
N GLY A 106 -11.15 21.41 3.14
CA GLY A 106 -12.52 21.08 2.76
C GLY A 106 -12.65 20.18 1.53
N GLN A 107 -11.55 19.63 1.01
CA GLN A 107 -11.58 18.73 -0.14
C GLN A 107 -12.02 17.32 0.27
N ASP A 108 -13.03 16.77 -0.41
CA ASP A 108 -13.50 15.40 -0.20
C ASP A 108 -12.66 14.40 -0.99
N LEU A 109 -12.26 13.32 -0.32
CA LEU A 109 -11.42 12.26 -0.87
C LEU A 109 -11.95 10.89 -0.49
N VAL A 110 -11.70 9.93 -1.36
CA VAL A 110 -11.88 8.49 -1.12
C VAL A 110 -10.50 7.86 -1.10
N GLN A 111 -10.26 7.00 -0.09
CA GLN A 111 -9.04 6.23 0.01
C GLN A 111 -9.35 4.74 0.12
N THR A 112 -8.83 3.94 -0.81
CA THR A 112 -8.86 2.47 -0.71
C THR A 112 -7.51 1.99 -0.21
N GLN A 113 -7.49 1.24 0.89
CA GLN A 113 -6.28 0.69 1.49
C GLN A 113 -6.33 -0.83 1.46
N VAL A 114 -5.25 -1.46 1.03
CA VAL A 114 -5.05 -2.91 1.08
C VAL A 114 -3.79 -3.17 1.88
N HIS A 115 -3.93 -3.87 3.00
CA HIS A 115 -2.81 -4.33 3.82
C HIS A 115 -2.66 -5.84 3.63
N LEU A 116 -1.45 -6.29 3.30
CA LEU A 116 -1.13 -7.69 3.07
C LEU A 116 0.02 -8.12 3.98
N SER A 117 -0.16 -9.22 4.70
CA SER A 117 0.92 -9.84 5.44
C SER A 117 1.79 -10.70 4.53
N VAL A 118 3.09 -10.47 4.60
CA VAL A 118 4.14 -11.26 3.98
C VAL A 118 4.94 -11.94 5.09
N PRO A 119 4.96 -13.28 5.16
CA PRO A 119 5.81 -14.00 6.11
C PRO A 119 7.28 -13.63 5.89
N GLY A 120 8.01 -13.31 6.95
CA GLY A 120 9.46 -13.13 6.87
C GLY A 120 10.21 -14.47 6.87
N PRO A 121 11.53 -14.42 6.65
CA PRO A 121 12.38 -15.60 6.53
C PRO A 121 12.46 -16.43 7.82
N ASP A 122 12.33 -15.80 8.99
CA ASP A 122 12.47 -16.43 10.31
C ASP A 122 11.14 -16.88 10.93
N GLY A 123 10.05 -16.85 10.16
CA GLY A 123 8.73 -17.32 10.56
C GLY A 123 7.70 -16.22 10.88
N PRO A 124 6.51 -16.57 11.37
CA PRO A 124 5.33 -15.68 11.39
C PRO A 124 5.41 -14.48 12.35
N VAL A 125 6.40 -14.43 13.25
CA VAL A 125 6.57 -13.34 14.23
C VAL A 125 7.40 -12.18 13.66
N ASP A 126 8.25 -12.46 12.67
CA ASP A 126 8.94 -11.43 11.89
C ASP A 126 8.29 -11.34 10.52
N ARG A 127 7.21 -10.57 10.41
CA ARG A 127 6.47 -10.42 9.15
C ARG A 127 6.57 -9.00 8.65
N VAL A 128 6.42 -8.87 7.34
CA VAL A 128 6.31 -7.57 6.69
C VAL A 128 4.86 -7.34 6.31
N VAL A 129 4.40 -6.11 6.49
CA VAL A 129 3.10 -5.66 5.99
C VAL A 129 3.34 -4.76 4.79
N LEU A 130 2.77 -5.16 3.65
CA LEU A 130 2.65 -4.28 2.49
C LEU A 130 1.39 -3.44 2.68
N GLU A 131 1.51 -2.13 2.45
CA GLU A 131 0.42 -1.17 2.53
C GLU A 131 0.24 -0.53 1.16
N LEU A 132 -0.77 -0.97 0.42
CA LEU A 132 -1.11 -0.43 -0.88
C LEU A 132 -2.28 0.54 -0.71
N VAL A 133 -2.11 1.78 -1.14
CA VAL A 133 -3.11 2.82 -0.93
C VAL A 133 -3.41 3.49 -2.26
N PHE A 134 -4.69 3.67 -2.56
CA PHE A 134 -5.18 4.49 -3.65
C PHE A 134 -6.01 5.63 -3.09
N THR A 135 -5.64 6.88 -3.39
CA THR A 135 -6.37 8.08 -2.98
C THR A 135 -6.85 8.84 -4.22
N ALA A 136 -8.11 9.28 -4.22
CA ALA A 136 -8.68 10.10 -5.29
C ALA A 136 -9.88 10.92 -4.80
N ALA A 137 -10.28 11.93 -5.58
CA ALA A 137 -11.61 12.53 -5.45
C ALA A 137 -12.71 11.50 -5.76
N PRO A 138 -13.95 11.63 -5.24
CA PRO A 138 -15.00 10.61 -5.38
C PRO A 138 -15.26 10.15 -6.82
N GLU A 139 -15.39 11.08 -7.77
CA GLU A 139 -15.66 10.79 -9.18
C GLU A 139 -14.49 10.05 -9.83
N ALA A 140 -13.26 10.47 -9.53
CA ALA A 140 -12.05 9.81 -10.02
C ALA A 140 -11.88 8.42 -9.38
N ALA A 141 -12.23 8.26 -8.10
CA ALA A 141 -12.19 6.97 -7.41
C ALA A 141 -13.10 5.95 -8.10
N HIS A 142 -14.31 6.35 -8.47
CA HIS A 142 -15.24 5.48 -9.22
C HIS A 142 -14.66 5.00 -10.55
N ARG A 143 -13.94 5.87 -11.27
CA ARG A 143 -13.34 5.54 -12.58
C ARG A 143 -12.06 4.70 -12.47
N LEU A 144 -11.18 5.03 -11.52
CA LEU A 144 -9.81 4.51 -11.45
C LEU A 144 -9.65 3.32 -10.48
N THR A 145 -10.71 2.93 -9.75
CA THR A 145 -10.69 1.71 -8.92
C THR A 145 -10.27 0.44 -9.69
N PRO A 146 -10.69 0.21 -10.95
CA PRO A 146 -10.22 -0.94 -11.72
C PRO A 146 -8.69 -0.99 -11.89
N ASP A 147 -8.06 0.16 -12.14
CA ASP A 147 -6.59 0.26 -12.27
C ASP A 147 -5.90 -0.11 -10.96
N PHE A 148 -6.41 0.38 -9.83
CA PHE A 148 -5.87 0.03 -8.53
C PHE A 148 -6.01 -1.47 -8.24
N ARG A 149 -7.13 -2.09 -8.63
CA ARG A 149 -7.30 -3.55 -8.51
C ARG A 149 -6.29 -4.31 -9.37
N GLN A 150 -6.02 -3.84 -10.58
CA GLN A 150 -4.98 -4.43 -11.45
C GLN A 150 -3.60 -4.29 -10.82
N PHE A 151 -3.27 -3.13 -10.26
CA PHE A 151 -2.02 -2.90 -9.53
C PHE A 151 -1.87 -3.88 -8.36
N VAL A 152 -2.87 -3.96 -7.47
CA VAL A 152 -2.88 -4.89 -6.33
C VAL A 152 -2.69 -6.34 -6.79
N ALA A 153 -3.39 -6.77 -7.84
CA ALA A 153 -3.30 -8.13 -8.37
C ALA A 153 -1.92 -8.45 -8.99
N SER A 154 -1.15 -7.45 -9.38
CA SER A 154 0.18 -7.62 -9.97
C SER A 154 1.30 -7.78 -8.93
N VAL A 155 1.07 -7.37 -7.68
CA VAL A 155 2.09 -7.37 -6.63
C VAL A 155 2.51 -8.79 -6.30
N ARG A 156 3.81 -9.05 -6.44
CA ARG A 156 4.42 -10.37 -6.24
C ARG A 156 5.79 -10.23 -5.60
N LEU A 157 6.10 -11.09 -4.64
CA LEU A 157 7.46 -11.29 -4.15
C LEU A 157 8.23 -12.06 -5.21
N ARG A 158 9.32 -11.49 -5.71
CA ARG A 158 10.23 -12.23 -6.57
C ARG A 158 11.07 -13.14 -5.68
N ARG A 159 11.08 -14.45 -5.94
CA ARG A 159 12.08 -15.30 -5.27
C ARG A 159 13.46 -14.85 -5.74
N LYS A 160 14.36 -14.54 -4.81
CA LYS A 160 15.79 -14.45 -5.13
C LYS A 160 16.21 -15.85 -5.54
N ASN A 161 16.46 -16.07 -6.84
CA ASN A 161 17.13 -17.29 -7.27
C ASN A 161 18.50 -17.29 -6.57
N PRO A 162 18.88 -18.32 -5.78
CA PRO A 162 20.27 -18.45 -5.40
C PRO A 162 21.05 -18.53 -6.71
N ALA A 163 22.00 -17.62 -6.89
CA ALA A 163 22.86 -17.59 -8.06
C ALA A 163 23.45 -18.98 -8.27
N GLY A 164 23.41 -19.47 -9.52
CA GLY A 164 23.91 -20.78 -9.87
C GLY A 164 25.38 -20.95 -9.49
N GLU A 165 25.64 -21.81 -8.52
CA GLU A 165 26.88 -22.55 -8.44
C GLU A 165 26.75 -23.73 -9.40
N GLY A 166 27.36 -23.59 -10.58
CA GLY A 166 27.30 -24.60 -11.60
C GLY A 166 28.19 -24.29 -12.78
N GLU A 167 29.51 -24.23 -12.56
CA GLU A 167 30.47 -24.62 -13.59
C GLU A 167 31.61 -25.44 -12.94
N PRO A 168 31.72 -26.74 -13.21
CA PRO A 168 32.91 -27.51 -12.91
C PRO A 168 34.00 -27.21 -13.96
N SER A 169 35.20 -26.86 -13.51
CA SER A 169 36.44 -27.03 -14.29
C SER A 169 37.11 -28.34 -13.90
#